data_AF-A0A7W1XQ40-F1
#
_entry.id   AF-A0A7W1XQ40-F1
#
_cell.length_a   1.000
_cell.length_b   1.000
_cell.length_c   1.000
_cell.angle_alpha   90.00
_cell.angle_beta   90.00
_cell.angle_gamma   90.00
#
_symmetry.space_group_name_H-M   'P 1'
#
loop_
_entity.id
_entity.type
_entity.pdbx_description
1 polymer ?
#
loop_
_entity_poly.entity_id
_entity_poly.type
_entity_poly.pdbx_seq_one_letter_code
_entity_poly.pdbx_strand_id
1 'polypeptide(L)'
;MLSLFHVGESYRDLYQVEYVVRFFDGELAVARKDSFRYYLQSAHLRKQAPSRAITQYRSLRHSLIIPFEEVYTEERSIVFIRPYVPIHPLREVISTHEVNEDQVIQWVKQLLVLEKELKSKPMKMYLLLDPRNIGLTEDDELRVFFCGIEKITAQPKTLDWGTFIYSLLGGEYLEEPLDKVPADFDGSKWLIRLIQRSLRNDSPESVLSHIEYYERKKEGKGLLGFLFKGEKKVRQKIRETLDQGRKESPSPDEGTSPGTPVSANEAEKPDSPEKKVVDPILPDNQIHTQEEERFERLRQEFERRQKELLEKQRLELERRQQELLEQQRQEFARREEVLLNQQKEEFRQQIEEPEQQKNWEREQQERERQLEEQKQKEEEKARLEKEQLERELRKEQELMAKEQEERLKAELKKVEQERLKWEQKQKDLEKKEEELREKLQREFDQMVKALMEKQEKEFERRQKEMLEKQRELLENQTRQRLEKQREELEQTSRHYLIVPRKKPQASLIDFGKEEKEKKQERSEKEQQEELKCERERLRKEKLAREKAEHDHLVKQFEEYMNQMYHTD
;
A
#
# COMPACT_ATOMS: atom_id res chain seq x y z
N MET A 1 26.97 -8.98 19.09
CA MET A 1 25.72 -9.53 18.53
C MET A 1 26.13 -10.63 17.57
N LEU A 2 25.51 -11.80 17.65
CA LEU A 2 25.77 -12.88 16.69
C LEU A 2 25.10 -12.48 15.37
N SER A 3 25.85 -12.60 14.26
CA SER A 3 25.30 -12.39 12.92
C SER A 3 24.29 -13.50 12.61
N LEU A 4 23.17 -13.17 11.99
CA LEU A 4 22.12 -14.14 11.66
C LEU A 4 22.39 -14.78 10.29
N PHE A 5 22.97 -14.03 9.37
CA PHE A 5 23.29 -14.49 8.01
C PHE A 5 24.80 -14.53 7.79
N HIS A 6 25.32 -15.65 7.28
CA HIS A 6 26.72 -15.77 6.87
C HIS A 6 26.81 -16.13 5.39
N VAL A 7 27.73 -15.49 4.68
CA VAL A 7 27.97 -15.75 3.25
C VAL A 7 28.39 -17.21 3.05
N GLY A 8 27.75 -17.89 2.11
CA GLY A 8 27.96 -19.30 1.80
C GLY A 8 27.08 -20.28 2.60
N GLU A 9 26.44 -19.83 3.69
CA GLU A 9 25.51 -20.66 4.47
C GLU A 9 24.09 -20.60 3.90
N SER A 10 23.29 -21.63 4.18
CA SER A 10 21.88 -21.68 3.83
C SER A 10 21.01 -21.27 5.01
N TYR A 11 20.23 -20.21 4.86
CA TYR A 11 19.20 -19.86 5.83
C TYR A 11 17.99 -20.80 5.65
N ARG A 12 17.61 -21.48 6.74
CA ARG A 12 16.50 -22.46 6.79
C ARG A 12 16.65 -23.60 5.76
N ASP A 13 17.88 -23.96 5.40
CA ASP A 13 18.19 -24.99 4.40
C ASP A 13 17.60 -24.72 2.99
N LEU A 14 17.21 -23.47 2.71
CA LEU A 14 16.53 -23.09 1.45
C LEU A 14 17.19 -21.91 0.74
N TYR A 15 17.66 -20.92 1.49
CA TYR A 15 18.16 -19.66 0.93
C TYR A 15 19.69 -19.59 1.10
N GLN A 16 20.44 -19.84 0.03
CA GLN A 16 21.90 -19.76 0.05
C GLN A 16 22.35 -18.30 0.03
N VAL A 17 22.97 -17.84 1.11
CA VAL A 17 23.36 -16.44 1.30
C VAL A 17 24.58 -16.11 0.43
N GLU A 18 24.43 -15.13 -0.47
CA GLU A 18 25.49 -14.65 -1.37
C GLU A 18 26.22 -13.43 -0.79
N TYR A 19 25.49 -12.53 -0.15
CA TYR A 19 26.01 -11.26 0.34
C TYR A 19 25.26 -10.79 1.58
N VAL A 20 25.95 -10.13 2.51
CA VAL A 20 25.36 -9.63 3.77
C VAL A 20 25.90 -8.24 4.07
N VAL A 21 25.01 -7.32 4.42
CA VAL A 21 25.35 -5.99 4.92
C VAL A 21 24.60 -5.69 6.20
N ARG A 22 25.18 -4.81 7.03
CA ARG A 22 24.48 -4.27 8.19
C ARG A 22 23.36 -3.35 7.71
N PHE A 23 22.18 -3.52 8.26
CA PHE A 23 21.00 -2.75 7.89
C PHE A 23 20.24 -2.33 9.15
N PHE A 24 20.47 -1.09 9.56
CA PHE A 24 20.03 -0.55 10.85
C PHE A 24 20.52 -1.38 12.03
N ASP A 25 19.63 -1.79 12.93
CA ASP A 25 19.96 -2.65 14.05
C ASP A 25 20.21 -4.12 13.63
N GLY A 26 19.76 -4.53 12.44
CA GLY A 26 19.89 -5.90 11.92
C GLY A 26 20.77 -6.02 10.69
N GLU A 27 20.34 -6.89 9.77
CA GLU A 27 21.11 -7.30 8.58
C GLU A 27 20.20 -7.36 7.35
N LEU A 28 20.75 -7.01 6.20
CA LEU A 28 20.15 -7.24 4.89
C LEU A 28 21.09 -8.13 4.11
N ALA A 29 20.60 -9.28 3.68
CA ALA A 29 21.32 -10.24 2.88
C ALA A 29 20.66 -10.44 1.52
N VAL A 30 21.46 -10.74 0.52
CA VAL A 30 21.00 -11.28 -0.76
C VAL A 30 21.28 -12.77 -0.74
N ALA A 31 20.27 -13.57 -1.07
CA ALA A 31 20.40 -15.01 -1.18
C ALA A 31 19.74 -15.55 -2.43
N ARG A 32 20.11 -16.78 -2.78
CA ARG A 32 19.55 -17.53 -3.89
C ARG A 32 18.71 -18.69 -3.37
N LYS A 33 17.54 -18.90 -3.97
CA LYS A 33 16.73 -20.10 -3.84
C LYS A 33 16.36 -20.52 -5.26
N ASP A 34 16.78 -21.73 -5.64
CA ASP A 34 16.71 -22.22 -7.00
C ASP A 34 17.44 -21.26 -7.99
N SER A 35 16.72 -20.69 -8.95
CA SER A 35 17.24 -19.72 -9.93
C SER A 35 16.89 -18.26 -9.60
N PHE A 36 16.24 -18.01 -8.45
CA PHE A 36 15.77 -16.67 -8.08
C PHE A 36 16.57 -16.10 -6.91
N ARG A 37 16.78 -14.79 -6.94
CA ARG A 37 17.39 -14.03 -5.84
C ARG A 37 16.32 -13.44 -4.94
N TYR A 38 16.66 -13.36 -3.67
CA TYR A 38 15.80 -12.85 -2.60
C TYR A 38 16.59 -11.93 -1.67
N TYR A 39 15.90 -10.93 -1.14
CA TYR A 39 16.36 -10.20 0.03
C TYR A 39 15.93 -10.96 1.30
N LEU A 40 16.88 -11.27 2.18
CA LEU A 40 16.59 -11.61 3.58
C LEU A 40 16.90 -10.40 4.45
N GLN A 41 15.89 -9.91 5.14
CA GLN A 41 16.05 -8.76 6.03
C GLN A 41 15.74 -9.18 7.46
N SER A 42 16.74 -9.10 8.34
CA SER A 42 16.55 -9.26 9.77
C SER A 42 16.33 -7.91 10.43
N ALA A 43 15.31 -7.81 11.29
CA ALA A 43 15.06 -6.65 12.12
C ALA A 43 14.90 -7.08 13.58
N HIS A 44 15.50 -6.35 14.52
CA HIS A 44 15.40 -6.72 15.92
C HIS A 44 13.99 -6.50 16.48
N LEU A 45 13.63 -7.37 17.42
CA LEU A 45 12.36 -7.32 18.13
C LEU A 45 12.55 -6.81 19.55
N ARG A 46 11.68 -5.89 20.00
CA ARG A 46 11.56 -5.51 21.42
C ARG A 46 10.91 -6.62 22.25
N LYS A 47 10.03 -7.36 21.60
CA LYS A 47 9.30 -8.51 22.16
C LYS A 47 8.93 -9.45 21.02
N GLN A 48 8.72 -10.72 21.36
CA GLN A 48 8.33 -11.73 20.38
C GLN A 48 7.12 -11.26 19.54
N ALA A 49 7.25 -11.38 18.22
CA ALA A 49 6.21 -10.96 17.29
C ALA A 49 5.02 -11.92 17.40
N PRO A 50 3.80 -11.42 17.70
CA PRO A 50 2.61 -12.27 17.75
C PRO A 50 2.25 -12.74 16.33
N SER A 51 1.53 -13.86 16.20
CA SER A 51 1.11 -14.41 14.89
C SER A 51 0.40 -13.39 14.00
N ARG A 52 -0.46 -12.54 14.57
CA ARG A 52 -1.11 -11.44 13.85
C ARG A 52 -0.12 -10.49 13.15
N ALA A 53 1.06 -10.26 13.72
CA ALA A 53 2.08 -9.38 13.13
C ALA A 53 2.66 -9.99 11.86
N ILE A 54 2.91 -11.30 11.87
CA ILE A 54 3.33 -12.07 10.70
C ILE A 54 2.26 -11.98 9.61
N THR A 55 0.98 -12.22 9.97
CA THR A 55 -0.13 -12.12 9.01
C THR A 55 -0.24 -10.72 8.41
N GLN A 56 -0.09 -9.67 9.22
CA GLN A 56 -0.16 -8.28 8.76
C GLN A 56 0.96 -7.93 7.78
N TYR A 57 2.19 -8.40 8.02
CA TYR A 57 3.29 -8.21 7.05
C TYR A 57 3.01 -8.94 5.73
N ARG A 58 2.54 -10.19 5.78
CA ARG A 58 2.22 -10.97 4.57
C ARG A 58 1.05 -10.38 3.78
N SER A 59 0.09 -9.76 4.45
CA SER A 59 -1.06 -9.10 3.78
C SER A 59 -0.78 -7.66 3.35
N LEU A 60 0.39 -7.10 3.71
CA LEU A 60 0.76 -5.75 3.30
C LEU A 60 1.08 -5.74 1.80
N ARG A 61 0.18 -5.15 1.02
CA ARG A 61 0.29 -4.96 -0.44
C ARG A 61 0.23 -3.46 -0.73
N HIS A 62 1.36 -2.89 -1.16
CA HIS A 62 1.46 -1.49 -1.54
C HIS A 62 2.55 -1.35 -2.61
N SER A 63 2.34 -0.51 -3.63
CA SER A 63 3.29 -0.37 -4.76
C SER A 63 4.68 0.11 -4.31
N LEU A 64 4.74 1.01 -3.33
CA LEU A 64 6.01 1.50 -2.78
C LEU A 64 6.74 0.49 -1.87
N ILE A 65 6.13 -0.62 -1.47
CA ILE A 65 6.76 -1.58 -0.55
C ILE A 65 7.15 -2.84 -1.34
N ILE A 66 8.40 -3.27 -1.22
CA ILE A 66 8.82 -4.56 -1.76
C ILE A 66 8.02 -5.66 -1.03
N PRO A 67 7.24 -6.49 -1.73
CA PRO A 67 6.28 -7.39 -1.11
C PRO A 67 6.97 -8.40 -0.18
N PHE A 68 6.27 -8.75 0.90
CA PHE A 68 6.67 -9.83 1.80
C PHE A 68 6.18 -11.16 1.23
N GLU A 69 7.12 -12.03 0.88
CA GLU A 69 6.82 -13.39 0.41
C GLU A 69 6.70 -14.33 1.60
N GLU A 70 7.73 -14.33 2.45
CA GLU A 70 7.75 -15.09 3.69
C GLU A 70 8.18 -14.20 4.85
N VAL A 71 7.73 -14.57 6.04
CA VAL A 71 8.05 -13.86 7.29
C VAL A 71 8.24 -14.90 8.38
N TYR A 72 9.40 -14.89 9.01
CA TYR A 72 9.81 -15.81 10.07
C TYR A 72 10.12 -15.04 11.34
N THR A 73 9.78 -15.63 12.48
CA THR A 73 10.16 -15.09 13.79
C THR A 73 11.28 -15.95 14.34
N GLU A 74 12.42 -15.32 14.62
CA GLU A 74 13.52 -15.88 15.38
C GLU A 74 13.45 -15.39 16.84
N GLU A 75 14.35 -15.85 17.70
CA GLU A 75 14.28 -15.57 19.14
C GLU A 75 14.24 -14.06 19.46
N ARG A 76 15.05 -13.26 18.75
CA ARG A 76 15.20 -11.81 18.99
C ARG A 76 15.08 -10.95 17.74
N SER A 77 14.67 -11.55 16.62
CA SER A 77 14.54 -10.88 15.34
C SER A 77 13.35 -11.42 14.56
N ILE A 78 12.87 -10.61 13.63
CA ILE A 78 11.94 -11.03 12.59
C ILE A 78 12.71 -10.98 11.27
N VAL A 79 12.58 -12.04 10.48
CA VAL A 79 13.22 -12.17 9.17
C VAL A 79 12.15 -12.06 8.08
N PHE A 80 12.34 -11.12 7.17
CA PHE A 80 11.50 -10.92 6.00
C PHE A 80 12.21 -11.47 4.78
N ILE A 81 11.52 -12.34 4.02
CA ILE A 81 11.96 -12.81 2.71
C ILE A 81 11.18 -12.05 1.65
N ARG A 82 11.90 -11.47 0.69
CA ARG A 82 11.32 -10.64 -0.36
C ARG A 82 11.97 -10.94 -1.71
N PRO A 83 11.25 -10.78 -2.83
CA PRO A 83 11.88 -10.89 -4.14
C PRO A 83 12.99 -9.85 -4.27
N TYR A 84 14.10 -10.27 -4.88
CA TYR A 84 15.19 -9.35 -5.19
C TYR A 84 14.76 -8.40 -6.31
N VAL A 85 14.92 -7.10 -6.05
CA VAL A 85 14.75 -6.02 -7.02
C VAL A 85 15.98 -5.13 -6.89
N PRO A 86 16.76 -4.89 -7.96
CA PRO A 86 17.86 -3.95 -7.93
C PRO A 86 17.36 -2.57 -7.49
N ILE A 87 17.91 -2.05 -6.40
CA ILE A 87 17.49 -0.77 -5.83
C ILE A 87 18.74 0.03 -5.46
N HIS A 88 18.80 1.27 -5.93
CA HIS A 88 19.79 2.26 -5.55
C HIS A 88 19.29 3.04 -4.34
N PRO A 89 19.92 2.90 -3.15
CA PRO A 89 19.49 3.61 -1.94
C PRO A 89 19.48 5.12 -2.17
N LEU A 90 18.45 5.82 -1.67
CA LEU A 90 18.33 7.26 -1.83
C LEU A 90 19.54 8.01 -1.27
N ARG A 91 20.16 7.49 -0.21
CA ARG A 91 21.42 8.03 0.32
C ARG A 91 22.51 8.16 -0.75
N GLU A 92 22.65 7.16 -1.62
CA GLU A 92 23.65 7.17 -2.68
C GLU A 92 23.22 8.11 -3.82
N VAL A 93 21.93 8.06 -4.19
CA VAL A 93 21.33 8.92 -5.22
C VAL A 93 21.55 10.40 -4.89
N ILE A 94 21.19 10.83 -3.67
CA ILE A 94 21.30 12.24 -3.25
C ILE A 94 22.75 12.71 -3.09
N SER A 95 23.69 11.79 -2.82
CA SER A 95 25.11 12.14 -2.66
C SER A 95 25.85 12.27 -3.99
N THR A 96 25.32 11.66 -5.06
CA THR A 96 25.97 11.59 -6.37
C THR A 96 25.31 12.47 -7.42
N HIS A 97 24.02 12.79 -7.25
CA HIS A 97 23.23 13.53 -8.23
C HIS A 97 22.59 14.78 -7.60
N GLU A 98 22.51 15.85 -8.38
CA GLU A 98 21.62 16.97 -8.06
C GLU A 98 20.17 16.51 -8.22
N VAL A 99 19.50 16.25 -7.09
CA VAL A 99 18.09 15.85 -7.11
C VAL A 99 17.22 17.09 -7.24
N ASN A 100 16.33 17.07 -8.23
CA ASN A 100 15.37 18.15 -8.44
C ASN A 100 14.43 18.30 -7.24
N GLU A 101 14.23 19.54 -6.78
CA GLU A 101 13.33 19.89 -5.67
C GLU A 101 11.92 19.32 -5.85
N ASP A 102 11.33 19.44 -7.04
CA ASP A 102 9.98 18.93 -7.33
C ASP A 102 9.92 17.40 -7.22
N GLN A 103 10.98 16.72 -7.63
CA GLN A 103 11.10 15.26 -7.52
C GLN A 103 11.14 14.81 -6.06
N VAL A 104 11.93 15.50 -5.21
CA VAL A 104 11.97 15.23 -3.76
C VAL A 104 10.58 15.44 -3.15
N ILE A 105 9.90 16.53 -3.49
CA ILE A 105 8.55 16.81 -3.00
C ILE A 105 7.56 15.71 -3.43
N GLN A 106 7.68 15.22 -4.66
CA GLN A 106 6.85 14.11 -5.14
C GLN A 106 7.13 12.81 -4.37
N TRP A 107 8.40 12.45 -4.13
CA TRP A 107 8.74 11.29 -3.31
C TRP A 107 8.18 11.40 -1.90
N VAL A 108 8.35 12.56 -1.26
CA VAL A 108 7.84 12.82 0.09
C VAL A 108 6.33 12.69 0.15
N LYS A 109 5.59 13.20 -0.86
CA LYS A 109 4.14 12.99 -0.97
C LYS A 109 3.77 11.51 -1.03
N GLN A 110 4.45 10.73 -1.88
CA GLN A 110 4.22 9.28 -2.01
C GLN A 110 4.44 8.56 -0.67
N LEU A 111 5.52 8.91 0.05
CA LEU A 111 5.86 8.33 1.34
C LEU A 111 4.89 8.76 2.46
N LEU A 112 4.37 9.98 2.43
CA LEU A 112 3.36 10.46 3.39
C LEU A 112 2.03 9.72 3.23
N VAL A 113 1.61 9.47 1.98
CA VAL A 113 0.44 8.65 1.67
C VAL A 113 0.64 7.22 2.20
N LEU A 114 1.82 6.65 1.98
CA LEU A 114 2.19 5.35 2.54
C LEU A 114 2.14 5.35 4.08
N GLU A 115 2.75 6.34 4.75
CA GLU A 115 2.77 6.37 6.21
C GLU A 115 1.34 6.46 6.79
N LYS A 116 0.45 7.20 6.13
CA LYS A 116 -0.97 7.26 6.51
C LYS A 116 -1.64 5.89 6.42
N GLU A 117 -1.38 5.12 5.37
CA GLU A 117 -1.92 3.77 5.23
C GLU A 117 -1.30 2.79 6.25
N LEU A 118 0.00 2.90 6.51
CA LEU A 118 0.68 2.10 7.54
C LEU A 118 0.11 2.36 8.94
N LYS A 119 -0.19 3.62 9.26
CA LYS A 119 -0.81 4.02 10.54
C LYS A 119 -2.26 3.54 10.69
N SER A 120 -2.97 3.27 9.60
CA SER A 120 -4.35 2.78 9.63
C SER A 120 -4.47 1.27 9.79
N LYS A 121 -3.36 0.51 9.69
CA LYS A 121 -3.35 -0.94 9.90
C LYS A 121 -3.73 -1.32 11.35
N PRO A 122 -4.34 -2.51 11.57
CA PRO A 122 -4.80 -2.94 12.90
C PRO A 122 -3.71 -2.88 13.99
N MET A 123 -2.48 -3.28 13.66
CA MET A 123 -1.31 -2.90 14.42
C MET A 123 -0.62 -1.75 13.70
N LYS A 124 -0.61 -0.59 14.34
CA LYS A 124 0.01 0.61 13.79
C LYS A 124 1.42 0.31 13.31
N MET A 125 1.63 0.52 12.01
CA MET A 125 2.94 0.42 11.39
C MET A 125 3.54 1.81 11.24
N TYR A 126 4.84 1.85 11.05
CA TYR A 126 5.54 3.07 10.75
C TYR A 126 6.55 2.90 9.63
N LEU A 127 6.73 3.98 8.88
CA LEU A 127 7.82 4.15 7.93
C LEU A 127 9.06 4.63 8.70
N LEU A 128 10.22 4.03 8.41
CA LEU A 128 11.50 4.56 8.89
C LEU A 128 11.97 5.62 7.90
N LEU A 129 11.99 6.88 8.34
CA LEU A 129 12.43 8.04 7.57
C LEU A 129 13.95 8.11 7.54
N ASP A 130 14.58 7.17 6.84
CA ASP A 130 16.02 7.12 6.65
C ASP A 130 16.30 6.91 5.15
N PRO A 131 17.14 7.74 4.50
CA PRO A 131 17.48 7.58 3.09
C PRO A 131 18.10 6.22 2.71
N ARG A 132 18.60 5.44 3.68
CA ARG A 132 19.06 4.04 3.45
C ARG A 132 17.90 3.04 3.39
N ASN A 133 16.74 3.41 3.94
CA ASN A 133 15.54 2.58 3.95
C ASN A 133 14.73 2.65 2.66
N ILE A 134 15.04 3.62 1.81
CA ILE A 134 14.27 3.98 0.62
C ILE A 134 15.25 4.00 -0.52
N GLY A 135 14.85 3.55 -1.70
CA GLY A 135 15.67 3.64 -2.89
C GLY A 135 14.84 3.69 -4.16
N LEU A 136 15.53 3.78 -5.29
CA LEU A 136 14.95 3.80 -6.62
C LEU A 136 15.28 2.51 -7.36
N THR A 137 14.33 1.95 -8.09
CA THR A 137 14.60 0.88 -9.07
C THR A 137 15.31 1.43 -10.30
N GLU A 138 15.70 0.55 -11.22
CA GLU A 138 16.25 0.94 -12.53
C GLU A 138 15.28 1.81 -13.35
N ASP A 139 13.98 1.67 -13.13
CA ASP A 139 12.92 2.48 -13.74
C ASP A 139 12.61 3.79 -12.98
N ASP A 140 13.49 4.21 -12.07
CA ASP A 140 13.30 5.37 -11.18
C ASP A 140 12.05 5.29 -10.28
N GLU A 141 11.54 4.08 -10.01
CA GLU A 141 10.40 3.89 -9.11
C GLU A 141 10.85 3.83 -7.64
N LEU A 142 10.16 4.61 -6.80
CA LEU A 142 10.43 4.66 -5.37
C LEU A 142 10.00 3.35 -4.67
N ARG A 143 10.93 2.75 -3.93
CA ARG A 143 10.69 1.54 -3.13
C ARG A 143 11.20 1.69 -1.70
N VAL A 144 10.46 1.10 -0.77
CA VAL A 144 10.74 1.07 0.66
C VAL A 144 11.11 -0.35 1.07
N PHE A 145 12.27 -0.48 1.72
CA PHE A 145 12.72 -1.75 2.29
C PHE A 145 11.96 -2.04 3.59
N PHE A 146 12.14 -1.27 4.65
CA PHE A 146 11.60 -1.58 5.97
C PHE A 146 10.36 -0.76 6.33
N CYS A 147 9.38 -1.46 6.93
CA CYS A 147 8.29 -0.85 7.69
C CYS A 147 8.17 -1.59 9.02
N GLY A 148 8.19 -0.86 10.13
CA GLY A 148 8.11 -1.46 11.46
C GLY A 148 6.67 -1.55 11.98
N ILE A 149 6.46 -2.39 12.99
CA ILE A 149 5.22 -2.39 13.79
C ILE A 149 5.52 -1.76 15.15
N GLU A 150 4.72 -0.77 15.54
CA GLU A 150 4.87 -0.07 16.81
C GLU A 150 4.88 -1.07 17.98
N LYS A 151 5.82 -0.87 18.92
CA LYS A 151 6.01 -1.70 20.12
C LYS A 151 6.47 -3.16 19.85
N ILE A 152 6.68 -3.56 18.59
CA ILE A 152 7.17 -4.90 18.22
C ILE A 152 8.61 -4.82 17.74
N THR A 153 8.88 -4.02 16.72
CA THR A 153 10.22 -3.83 16.17
C THR A 153 11.05 -2.88 17.05
N ALA A 154 12.35 -3.16 17.21
CA ALA A 154 13.27 -2.42 18.08
C ALA A 154 13.62 -1.04 17.53
N GLN A 155 13.87 -0.96 16.22
CA GLN A 155 14.30 0.25 15.54
C GLN A 155 13.46 1.50 15.94
N PRO A 156 14.10 2.54 16.50
CA PRO A 156 13.42 3.80 16.79
C PRO A 156 13.17 4.60 15.51
N LYS A 157 12.15 5.47 15.54
CA LYS A 157 12.03 6.55 14.56
C LYS A 157 13.10 7.59 14.90
N THR A 158 14.09 7.75 14.03
CA THR A 158 15.22 8.65 14.28
C THR A 158 14.95 10.05 13.73
N LEU A 159 14.42 10.17 12.51
CA LEU A 159 14.21 11.47 11.86
C LEU A 159 12.73 11.84 11.79
N ASP A 160 12.47 13.15 11.79
CA ASP A 160 11.18 13.74 11.42
C ASP A 160 11.12 14.09 9.93
N TRP A 161 9.92 14.44 9.44
CA TRP A 161 9.70 14.76 8.03
C TRP A 161 10.49 15.97 7.55
N GLY A 162 10.67 17.02 8.37
CA GLY A 162 11.46 18.18 7.99
C GLY A 162 12.94 17.82 7.81
N THR A 163 13.49 17.05 8.74
CA THR A 163 14.88 16.60 8.70
C THR A 163 15.12 15.66 7.53
N PHE A 164 14.17 14.79 7.23
CA PHE A 164 14.21 13.91 6.07
C PHE A 164 14.19 14.71 4.76
N ILE A 165 13.28 15.67 4.61
CA ILE A 165 13.23 16.56 3.41
C ILE A 165 14.54 17.34 3.26
N TYR A 166 15.05 17.91 4.35
CA TYR A 166 16.34 18.61 4.34
C TYR A 166 17.48 17.69 3.87
N SER A 167 17.54 16.47 4.39
CA SER A 167 18.60 15.50 4.04
C SER A 167 18.58 15.18 2.54
N LEU A 168 17.39 14.96 1.97
CA LEU A 168 17.25 14.67 0.54
C LEU A 168 17.67 15.83 -0.36
N LEU A 169 17.36 17.08 0.03
CA LEU A 169 17.68 18.26 -0.77
C LEU A 169 19.12 18.74 -0.58
N GLY A 170 19.68 18.55 0.61
CA GLY A 170 21.05 18.93 0.93
C GLY A 170 22.09 17.92 0.47
N GLY A 171 21.67 16.72 0.05
CA GLY A 171 22.59 15.63 -0.31
C GLY A 171 23.34 15.03 0.89
N GLU A 172 23.01 15.45 2.11
CA GLU A 172 23.66 15.05 3.34
C GLU A 172 22.74 14.16 4.18
N TYR A 173 23.27 13.03 4.65
CA TYR A 173 22.56 12.15 5.56
C TYR A 173 22.74 12.61 7.00
N LEU A 174 21.62 12.87 7.69
CA LEU A 174 21.59 13.18 9.12
C LEU A 174 21.13 11.99 9.94
N GLU A 175 21.80 11.72 11.06
CA GLU A 175 21.42 10.67 12.01
C GLU A 175 20.40 11.16 13.05
N GLU A 176 20.41 12.47 13.34
CA GLU A 176 19.58 13.10 14.36
C GLU A 176 18.64 14.16 13.76
N PRO A 177 17.45 14.38 14.37
CA PRO A 177 16.55 15.45 13.98
C PRO A 177 17.18 16.84 14.06
N LEU A 178 16.84 17.70 13.10
CA LEU A 178 17.21 19.12 13.14
C LEU A 178 16.28 19.90 14.06
N ASP A 179 16.86 20.80 14.86
CA ASP A 179 16.10 21.79 15.62
C ASP A 179 15.61 22.94 14.72
N LYS A 180 16.45 23.32 13.76
CA LYS A 180 16.22 24.42 12.81
C LYS A 180 16.97 24.15 11.51
N VAL A 181 16.45 24.70 10.42
CA VAL A 181 17.15 24.67 9.12
C VAL A 181 18.43 25.52 9.22
N PRO A 182 19.60 25.01 8.79
CA PRO A 182 20.83 25.80 8.69
C PRO A 182 20.66 27.06 7.84
N ALA A 183 21.34 28.15 8.21
CA ALA A 183 21.16 29.46 7.59
C ALA A 183 21.76 29.57 6.18
N ASP A 184 22.68 28.66 5.87
CA ASP A 184 23.42 28.48 4.63
C ASP A 184 22.76 27.48 3.67
N PHE A 185 21.61 26.90 4.04
CA PHE A 185 20.88 26.00 3.15
C PHE A 185 20.41 26.72 1.88
N ASP A 186 20.88 26.25 0.73
CA ASP A 186 20.57 26.83 -0.59
C ASP A 186 19.18 26.40 -1.08
N GLY A 187 18.15 26.98 -0.45
CA GLY A 187 16.76 26.71 -0.75
C GLY A 187 15.93 27.96 -0.92
N SER A 188 14.86 27.87 -1.71
CA SER A 188 13.90 28.98 -1.80
C SER A 188 13.32 29.30 -0.41
N LYS A 189 12.96 30.56 -0.17
CA LYS A 189 12.33 30.99 1.10
C LYS A 189 11.10 30.16 1.47
N TRP A 190 10.36 29.66 0.47
CA TRP A 190 9.18 28.83 0.70
C TRP A 190 9.55 27.39 1.03
N LEU A 191 10.61 26.85 0.43
CA LEU A 191 11.16 25.53 0.76
C LEU A 191 11.69 25.50 2.19
N ILE A 192 12.48 26.51 2.59
CA ILE A 192 12.96 26.65 3.97
C ILE A 192 11.79 26.68 4.95
N ARG A 193 10.70 27.38 4.61
CA ARG A 193 9.48 27.41 5.44
C ARG A 193 8.76 26.06 5.48
N LEU A 194 8.73 25.31 4.38
CA LEU A 194 8.18 23.96 4.36
C LEU A 194 8.97 23.06 5.30
N ILE A 195 10.29 22.99 5.14
CA ILE A 195 11.18 22.19 5.97
C ILE A 195 10.98 22.56 7.45
N GLN A 196 11.09 23.85 7.79
CA GLN A 196 10.97 24.33 9.17
C GLN A 196 9.61 24.01 9.82
N ARG A 197 8.52 23.99 9.06
CA ARG A 197 7.18 23.63 9.56
C ARG A 197 6.97 22.12 9.69
N SER A 198 7.78 21.34 8.97
CA SER A 198 7.76 19.87 9.02
C SER A 198 8.72 19.30 10.05
N LEU A 199 9.66 20.10 10.58
CA LEU A 199 10.49 19.72 11.72
C LEU A 199 9.62 19.41 12.94
N ARG A 200 9.93 18.30 13.62
CA ARG A 200 9.20 17.76 14.78
C ARG A 200 7.69 17.53 14.55
N ASN A 201 7.27 17.39 13.29
CA ASN A 201 5.87 17.14 12.94
C ASN A 201 5.67 15.68 12.52
N ASP A 202 4.99 14.92 13.37
CA ASP A 202 4.74 13.49 13.16
C ASP A 202 3.43 13.20 12.40
N SER A 203 2.65 14.23 12.04
CA SER A 203 1.35 14.09 11.35
C SER A 203 1.54 14.13 9.83
N PRO A 204 1.27 13.02 9.11
CA PRO A 204 1.38 13.01 7.65
C PRO A 204 0.44 14.02 6.99
N GLU A 205 -0.77 14.19 7.52
CA GLU A 205 -1.76 15.15 7.02
C GLU A 205 -1.30 16.59 7.18
N SER A 206 -0.69 16.93 8.32
CA SER A 206 -0.14 18.26 8.54
C SER A 206 0.99 18.56 7.56
N VAL A 207 1.92 17.62 7.36
CA VAL A 207 3.05 17.78 6.43
C VAL A 207 2.54 17.89 4.98
N LEU A 208 1.57 17.07 4.57
CA LEU A 208 0.93 17.20 3.25
C LEU A 208 0.32 18.59 3.04
N SER A 209 -0.37 19.14 4.04
CA SER A 209 -0.93 20.50 3.95
C SER A 209 0.15 21.57 3.82
N HIS A 210 1.32 21.37 4.43
CA HIS A 210 2.47 22.25 4.29
C HIS A 210 3.04 22.19 2.87
N ILE A 211 3.12 20.99 2.28
CA ILE A 211 3.55 20.78 0.89
C ILE A 211 2.59 21.48 -0.07
N GLU A 212 1.27 21.30 0.08
CA GLU A 212 0.28 21.98 -0.75
C GLU A 212 0.34 23.51 -0.60
N TYR A 213 0.66 24.02 0.59
CA TYR A 213 0.91 25.45 0.79
C TYR A 213 2.16 25.90 0.04
N TYR A 214 3.24 25.14 0.12
CA TYR A 214 4.50 25.40 -0.58
C TYR A 214 4.29 25.43 -2.10
N GLU A 215 3.65 24.43 -2.70
CA GLU A 215 3.40 24.36 -4.15
C GLU A 215 2.58 25.55 -4.64
N ARG A 216 1.50 25.91 -3.93
CA ARG A 216 0.68 27.10 -4.22
C ARG A 216 1.48 28.40 -4.20
N LYS A 217 2.52 28.48 -3.35
CA LYS A 217 3.39 29.66 -3.26
C LYS A 217 4.50 29.63 -4.32
N LYS A 218 5.06 28.46 -4.62
CA LYS A 218 6.08 28.25 -5.65
C LYS A 218 5.58 28.64 -7.03
N GLU A 219 4.37 28.23 -7.39
CA GLU A 219 3.77 28.53 -8.71
C GLU A 219 3.49 30.02 -8.96
N GLY A 220 3.68 30.90 -7.97
CA GLY A 220 3.47 32.35 -8.15
C GLY A 220 2.02 32.75 -8.46
N LYS A 221 1.08 31.80 -8.54
CA LYS A 221 -0.36 32.04 -8.63
C LYS A 221 -0.88 32.42 -7.26
N GLY A 222 -0.46 33.60 -6.80
CA GLY A 222 -1.07 34.22 -5.63
C GLY A 222 -2.58 34.25 -5.78
N LEU A 223 -3.30 34.13 -4.66
CA LEU A 223 -4.76 34.27 -4.58
C LEU A 223 -5.29 35.56 -5.27
N LEU A 224 -4.43 36.57 -5.49
CA LEU A 224 -4.77 37.78 -6.26
C LEU A 224 -4.78 37.58 -7.79
N GLY A 225 -4.08 36.59 -8.34
CA GLY A 225 -4.15 36.24 -9.76
C GLY A 225 -5.48 35.61 -10.16
N PHE A 226 -6.25 35.08 -9.20
CA PHE A 226 -7.60 34.57 -9.43
C PHE A 226 -8.67 35.67 -9.27
N LEU A 227 -8.41 36.70 -8.47
CA LEU A 227 -9.31 37.85 -8.24
C LEU A 227 -9.12 39.01 -9.24
N PHE A 228 -7.99 39.09 -9.95
CA PHE A 228 -7.72 40.14 -10.97
C PHE A 228 -7.66 39.64 -12.41
N LYS A 229 -8.07 38.39 -12.70
CA LYS A 229 -8.22 37.90 -14.08
C LYS A 229 -9.63 38.18 -14.66
N GLY A 230 -10.20 39.30 -14.26
CA GLY A 230 -11.30 39.94 -14.96
C GLY A 230 -10.76 40.64 -16.21
N GLU A 231 -11.27 40.22 -17.37
CA GLU A 231 -11.37 41.01 -18.60
C GLU A 231 -10.16 41.82 -19.05
N LYS A 232 -9.21 41.17 -19.73
CA LYS A 232 -8.56 41.80 -20.92
C LYS A 232 -8.44 40.79 -22.05
N LYS A 233 -9.52 40.67 -22.84
CA LYS A 233 -9.43 40.35 -24.27
C LYS A 233 -8.84 41.56 -24.97
N VAL A 234 -7.62 41.50 -25.50
CA VAL A 234 -7.25 42.16 -26.77
C VAL A 234 -6.06 41.41 -27.40
N ARG A 235 -6.34 40.81 -28.56
CA ARG A 235 -5.48 40.65 -29.75
C ARG A 235 -3.95 40.74 -29.57
N GLN A 236 -3.26 39.64 -29.87
CA GLN A 236 -2.29 39.66 -30.97
C GLN A 236 -2.03 38.25 -31.49
N LYS A 237 -2.50 38.02 -32.72
CA LYS A 237 -2.18 36.89 -33.59
C LYS A 237 -1.29 37.47 -34.69
N ILE A 238 -0.25 36.73 -35.07
CA ILE A 238 0.45 36.75 -36.36
C ILE A 238 1.48 37.89 -36.59
N ARG A 239 2.75 37.51 -36.49
CA ARG A 239 3.79 37.62 -37.53
C ARG A 239 4.81 36.49 -37.25
N GLU A 240 4.88 35.45 -38.09
CA GLU A 240 5.75 35.37 -39.28
C GLU A 240 7.23 35.48 -38.90
N THR A 241 7.96 34.36 -38.80
CA THR A 241 8.67 33.57 -39.85
C THR A 241 10.11 34.03 -40.07
N LEU A 242 10.99 33.04 -40.25
CA LEU A 242 12.45 33.09 -40.46
C LEU A 242 13.25 33.56 -39.22
N ASP A 243 14.30 32.86 -38.76
CA ASP A 243 15.40 32.38 -39.59
C ASP A 243 16.30 31.33 -38.86
N GLN A 244 16.70 30.33 -39.65
CA GLN A 244 17.99 29.61 -39.69
C GLN A 244 18.77 29.18 -38.43
N GLY A 245 18.95 27.85 -38.32
CA GLY A 245 20.21 27.21 -38.76
C GLY A 245 21.25 26.83 -37.68
N ARG A 246 21.93 25.69 -37.94
CA ARG A 246 23.07 25.03 -37.24
C ARG A 246 22.63 23.95 -36.23
N LYS A 247 23.28 22.78 -36.14
CA LYS A 247 24.43 22.19 -36.83
C LYS A 247 24.41 20.69 -36.49
N GLU A 248 24.59 19.85 -37.49
CA GLU A 248 25.01 18.47 -37.33
C GLU A 248 26.51 18.44 -36.93
N SER A 249 26.88 17.46 -36.09
CA SER A 249 28.21 16.86 -36.11
C SER A 249 28.16 15.43 -35.56
N PRO A 250 28.96 14.50 -36.13
CA PRO A 250 28.88 13.07 -35.91
C PRO A 250 29.84 12.57 -34.82
N SER A 251 29.63 11.36 -34.31
CA SER A 251 30.58 10.60 -33.49
C SER A 251 30.83 9.22 -34.13
N PRO A 252 32.10 8.74 -34.18
CA PRO A 252 32.50 7.56 -34.93
C PRO A 252 32.50 6.26 -34.11
N ASP A 253 32.52 5.16 -34.88
CA ASP A 253 32.94 3.78 -34.61
C ASP A 253 34.04 3.57 -33.55
N GLU A 254 34.09 2.40 -32.89
CA GLU A 254 34.83 1.20 -33.37
C GLU A 254 35.18 0.19 -32.24
N GLY A 255 35.26 -1.12 -32.61
CA GLY A 255 35.98 -2.20 -31.89
C GLY A 255 35.09 -3.16 -31.08
N THR A 256 34.75 -4.39 -31.47
CA THR A 256 35.41 -5.52 -32.18
C THR A 256 36.59 -6.18 -31.45
N SER A 257 36.38 -7.47 -31.13
CA SER A 257 37.35 -8.62 -31.10
C SER A 257 37.47 -9.34 -29.73
N PRO A 258 38.05 -10.57 -29.64
CA PRO A 258 37.34 -11.86 -29.70
C PRO A 258 37.83 -12.90 -28.65
N GLY A 259 37.22 -14.08 -28.53
CA GLY A 259 37.86 -15.21 -27.83
C GLY A 259 36.97 -16.38 -27.38
N THR A 260 37.00 -17.46 -28.15
CA THR A 260 36.59 -18.86 -27.86
C THR A 260 37.58 -19.53 -26.85
N PRO A 261 37.51 -20.83 -26.41
CA PRO A 261 36.51 -21.91 -26.61
C PRO A 261 36.29 -22.91 -25.42
N VAL A 262 35.47 -23.96 -25.67
CA VAL A 262 35.44 -25.32 -25.05
C VAL A 262 34.79 -25.49 -23.66
N SER A 263 33.72 -26.28 -23.54
CA SER A 263 33.77 -27.70 -23.11
C SER A 263 32.39 -28.30 -22.83
N ALA A 264 32.31 -29.62 -22.95
CA ALA A 264 31.12 -30.45 -23.07
C ALA A 264 30.57 -30.99 -21.72
N ASN A 265 29.37 -31.60 -21.83
CA ASN A 265 28.68 -32.60 -20.97
C ASN A 265 27.26 -32.08 -20.61
N GLU A 266 26.14 -32.56 -21.16
CA GLU A 266 25.60 -33.92 -21.33
C GLU A 266 25.23 -34.61 -20.00
N ALA A 267 23.91 -34.65 -19.74
CA ALA A 267 23.09 -35.49 -18.83
C ALA A 267 22.08 -34.60 -18.07
N GLU A 268 20.85 -34.96 -17.69
CA GLU A 268 19.88 -36.01 -18.01
C GLU A 268 18.54 -35.49 -17.41
N LYS A 269 17.37 -35.85 -17.97
CA LYS A 269 16.04 -35.55 -17.40
C LYS A 269 15.79 -36.40 -16.12
N PRO A 270 14.83 -36.06 -15.23
CA PRO A 270 13.46 -36.57 -15.44
C PRO A 270 12.28 -35.73 -14.87
N ASP A 271 11.16 -35.88 -15.59
CA ASP A 271 9.74 -35.96 -15.23
C ASP A 271 9.12 -35.38 -13.94
N SER A 272 8.04 -34.63 -14.18
CA SER A 272 6.93 -34.21 -13.31
C SER A 272 6.21 -35.36 -12.58
N PRO A 273 5.34 -35.05 -11.59
CA PRO A 273 3.91 -35.04 -11.93
C PRO A 273 3.05 -33.99 -11.21
N GLU A 274 2.00 -33.60 -11.94
CA GLU A 274 0.88 -32.74 -11.58
C GLU A 274 0.07 -33.25 -10.37
N LYS A 275 -0.48 -32.32 -9.56
CA LYS A 275 -1.70 -32.56 -8.77
C LYS A 275 -2.65 -31.36 -8.83
N LYS A 276 -3.78 -31.57 -9.53
CA LYS A 276 -5.02 -30.80 -9.44
C LYS A 276 -5.76 -31.21 -8.15
N VAL A 277 -6.15 -30.24 -7.33
CA VAL A 277 -7.30 -30.38 -6.41
C VAL A 277 -8.08 -29.07 -6.45
N VAL A 278 -9.34 -29.17 -6.87
CA VAL A 278 -10.35 -28.12 -6.92
C VAL A 278 -11.21 -28.31 -5.68
N ASP A 279 -11.31 -27.31 -4.82
CA ASP A 279 -12.26 -27.29 -3.69
C ASP A 279 -13.34 -26.20 -3.88
N PRO A 280 -14.55 -26.41 -3.33
CA PRO A 280 -15.74 -25.67 -3.70
C PRO A 280 -15.91 -24.39 -2.87
N ILE A 281 -16.25 -23.31 -3.57
CA ILE A 281 -16.56 -21.98 -3.03
C ILE A 281 -17.90 -22.05 -2.27
N LEU A 282 -17.85 -21.85 -0.95
CA LEU A 282 -19.02 -21.59 -0.09
C LEU A 282 -19.21 -20.07 0.12
N PRO A 283 -20.45 -19.59 0.33
CA PRO A 283 -20.80 -18.17 0.28
C PRO A 283 -20.32 -17.39 1.52
N ASP A 284 -19.49 -16.36 1.27
CA ASP A 284 -18.75 -15.51 2.24
C ASP A 284 -19.59 -14.74 3.28
N ASN A 285 -20.90 -14.59 3.08
CA ASN A 285 -21.69 -13.65 3.89
C ASN A 285 -22.11 -14.15 5.28
N GLN A 286 -21.98 -15.45 5.59
CA GLN A 286 -22.30 -15.97 6.94
C GLN A 286 -21.09 -16.04 7.89
N ILE A 287 -19.87 -16.01 7.35
CA ILE A 287 -18.65 -16.12 8.16
C ILE A 287 -18.38 -14.78 8.86
N HIS A 288 -18.64 -13.66 8.19
CA HIS A 288 -18.31 -12.34 8.71
C HIS A 288 -19.08 -11.95 9.99
N THR A 289 -20.36 -12.33 10.09
CA THR A 289 -21.19 -12.01 11.27
C THR A 289 -20.78 -12.83 12.50
N GLN A 290 -20.36 -14.09 12.32
CA GLN A 290 -19.87 -14.91 13.43
C GLN A 290 -18.51 -14.44 13.94
N GLU A 291 -17.66 -13.92 13.06
CA GLU A 291 -16.37 -13.35 13.45
C GLU A 291 -16.52 -12.03 14.20
N GLU A 292 -17.46 -11.17 13.80
CA GLU A 292 -17.75 -9.91 14.51
C GLU A 292 -18.27 -10.16 15.92
N GLU A 293 -19.24 -11.07 16.11
CA GLU A 293 -19.74 -11.43 17.44
C GLU A 293 -18.64 -12.04 18.33
N ARG A 294 -17.73 -12.83 17.74
CA ARG A 294 -16.60 -13.41 18.45
C ARG A 294 -15.61 -12.32 18.88
N PHE A 295 -15.35 -11.34 18.03
CA PHE A 295 -14.48 -10.21 18.35
C PHE A 295 -15.07 -9.32 19.45
N GLU A 296 -16.38 -9.07 19.44
CA GLU A 296 -17.04 -8.25 20.46
C GLU A 296 -16.98 -8.94 21.85
N ARG A 297 -17.18 -10.27 21.90
CA ARG A 297 -17.01 -11.04 23.14
C ARG A 297 -15.59 -10.97 23.70
N LEU A 298 -14.59 -11.09 22.83
CA LEU A 298 -13.18 -10.97 23.22
C LEU A 298 -12.83 -9.58 23.73
N ARG A 299 -13.41 -8.53 23.14
CA ARG A 299 -13.24 -7.14 23.58
C ARG A 299 -13.84 -6.91 24.97
N GLN A 300 -15.06 -7.42 25.21
CA GLN A 300 -15.72 -7.32 26.51
C GLN A 300 -14.97 -8.10 27.61
N GLU A 301 -14.44 -9.29 27.31
CA GLU A 301 -13.61 -10.04 28.26
C GLU A 301 -12.31 -9.30 28.60
N PHE A 302 -11.67 -8.69 27.60
CA PHE A 302 -10.46 -7.92 27.82
C PHE A 302 -10.70 -6.69 28.70
N GLU A 303 -11.78 -5.96 28.45
CA GLU A 303 -12.15 -4.80 29.26
C GLU A 303 -12.50 -5.20 30.70
N ARG A 304 -13.20 -6.34 30.89
CA ARG A 304 -13.50 -6.89 32.22
C ARG A 304 -12.21 -7.21 32.98
N ARG A 305 -11.25 -7.86 32.32
CA ARG A 305 -9.95 -8.18 32.94
C ARG A 305 -9.14 -6.93 33.30
N GLN A 306 -9.19 -5.87 32.50
CA GLN A 306 -8.52 -4.62 32.85
C GLN A 306 -9.17 -3.95 34.07
N LYS A 307 -10.51 -3.92 34.14
CA LYS A 307 -11.23 -3.38 35.30
C LYS A 307 -10.93 -4.17 36.57
N GLU A 308 -10.99 -5.50 36.52
CA GLU A 308 -10.66 -6.39 37.64
C GLU A 308 -9.22 -6.16 38.15
N LEU A 309 -8.26 -5.93 37.24
CA LEU A 309 -6.86 -5.70 37.62
C LEU A 309 -6.64 -4.34 38.28
N LEU A 310 -7.30 -3.29 37.78
CA LEU A 310 -7.26 -1.96 38.39
C LEU A 310 -7.95 -1.94 39.76
N GLU A 311 -9.06 -2.67 39.91
CA GLU A 311 -9.76 -2.82 41.18
C GLU A 311 -8.88 -3.54 42.22
N LYS A 312 -8.21 -4.64 41.82
CA LYS A 312 -7.22 -5.31 42.68
C LYS A 312 -6.09 -4.39 43.13
N GLN A 313 -5.55 -3.57 42.24
CA GLN A 313 -4.49 -2.62 42.60
C GLN A 313 -4.98 -1.55 43.58
N ARG A 314 -6.22 -1.04 43.40
CA ARG A 314 -6.82 -0.11 44.36
C ARG A 314 -7.01 -0.74 45.73
N LEU A 315 -7.52 -1.96 45.77
CA LEU A 315 -7.79 -2.68 47.02
C LEU A 315 -6.50 -3.03 47.77
N GLU A 316 -5.42 -3.36 47.03
CA GLU A 316 -4.09 -3.57 47.62
C GLU A 316 -3.49 -2.27 48.19
N LEU A 317 -3.64 -1.14 47.49
CA LEU A 317 -3.19 0.17 47.98
C LEU A 317 -3.94 0.60 49.24
N GLU A 318 -5.27 0.43 49.25
CA GLU A 318 -6.10 0.74 50.42
C GLU A 318 -5.72 -0.12 51.62
N ARG A 319 -5.48 -1.42 51.40
CA ARG A 319 -5.00 -2.34 52.44
C ARG A 319 -3.64 -1.91 53.00
N ARG A 320 -2.68 -1.52 52.16
CA ARG A 320 -1.38 -1.02 52.63
C ARG A 320 -1.51 0.28 53.44
N GLN A 321 -2.44 1.16 53.05
CA GLN A 321 -2.69 2.39 53.77
C GLN A 321 -3.31 2.12 55.15
N GLN A 322 -4.23 1.16 55.26
CA GLN A 322 -4.78 0.71 56.54
C GLN A 322 -3.72 0.04 57.42
N GLU A 323 -2.87 -0.82 56.86
CA GLU A 323 -1.78 -1.47 57.60
C GLU A 323 -0.79 -0.43 58.17
N LEU A 324 -0.45 0.61 57.41
CA LEU A 324 0.40 1.71 57.89
C LEU A 324 -0.24 2.51 59.04
N LEU A 325 -1.54 2.80 58.93
CA LEU A 325 -2.27 3.50 59.99
C LEU A 325 -2.37 2.66 61.27
N GLU A 326 -2.56 1.34 61.13
CA GLU A 326 -2.59 0.42 62.25
C GLU A 326 -1.21 0.30 62.92
N GLN A 327 -0.13 0.25 62.14
CA GLN A 327 1.24 0.28 62.66
C GLN A 327 1.51 1.56 63.46
N GLN A 328 1.11 2.73 62.95
CA GLN A 328 1.24 3.98 63.70
C GLN A 328 0.44 3.95 65.01
N ARG A 329 -0.79 3.43 64.99
CA ARG A 329 -1.61 3.29 66.22
C ARG A 329 -0.94 2.36 67.24
N GLN A 330 -0.39 1.23 66.80
CA GLN A 330 0.33 0.31 67.68
C GLN A 330 1.61 0.93 68.24
N GLU A 331 2.33 1.71 67.44
CA GLU A 331 3.54 2.40 67.90
C GLU A 331 3.21 3.47 68.95
N PHE A 332 2.16 4.26 68.73
CA PHE A 332 1.67 5.22 69.72
C PHE A 332 1.23 4.53 71.02
N ALA A 333 0.45 3.44 70.93
CA ALA A 333 0.02 2.69 72.10
C ALA A 333 1.21 2.14 72.92
N ARG A 334 2.24 1.60 72.25
CA ARG A 334 3.46 1.14 72.92
C ARG A 334 4.23 2.27 73.60
N ARG A 335 4.34 3.44 72.96
CA ARG A 335 5.01 4.60 73.55
C ARG A 335 4.25 5.13 74.77
N GLU A 336 2.93 5.15 74.69
CA GLU A 336 2.07 5.54 75.81
C GLU A 336 2.20 4.57 76.98
N GLU A 337 2.20 3.25 76.72
CA GLU A 337 2.40 2.22 77.75
C GLU A 337 3.78 2.33 78.43
N VAL A 338 4.84 2.59 77.67
CA VAL A 338 6.19 2.80 78.22
C VAL A 338 6.24 4.05 79.10
N LEU A 339 5.65 5.16 78.68
CA LEU A 339 5.58 6.39 79.48
C LEU A 339 4.77 6.18 80.76
N LEU A 340 3.65 5.45 80.67
CA LEU A 340 2.82 5.14 81.82
C LEU A 340 3.55 4.26 82.84
N ASN A 341 4.31 3.26 82.35
CA ASN A 341 5.13 2.40 83.22
C ASN A 341 6.28 3.17 83.87
N GLN A 342 6.96 4.07 83.14
CA GLN A 342 7.99 4.94 83.71
C GLN A 342 7.42 5.83 84.82
N GLN A 343 6.28 6.48 84.59
CA GLN A 343 5.62 7.28 85.62
C GLN A 343 5.20 6.45 86.85
N LYS A 344 4.66 5.23 86.63
CA LYS A 344 4.31 4.32 87.73
C LYS A 344 5.54 3.90 88.55
N GLU A 345 6.68 3.69 87.90
CA GLU A 345 7.92 3.26 88.54
C GLU A 345 8.59 4.41 89.32
N GLU A 346 8.62 5.62 88.76
CA GLU A 346 9.06 6.84 89.45
C GLU A 346 8.20 7.14 90.68
N PHE A 347 6.88 6.96 90.58
CA PHE A 347 5.97 7.16 91.71
C PHE A 347 6.12 6.08 92.78
N ARG A 348 6.40 4.83 92.38
CA ARG A 348 6.67 3.71 93.31
C ARG A 348 7.92 3.94 94.15
N GLN A 349 8.93 4.62 93.61
CA GLN A 349 10.18 4.92 94.32
C GLN A 349 10.03 6.07 95.34
N GLN A 350 8.96 6.86 95.27
CA GLN A 350 8.72 8.00 96.18
C GLN A 350 7.87 7.67 97.41
N ILE A 351 7.29 6.47 97.51
CA ILE A 351 6.39 6.09 98.60
C ILE A 351 7.12 5.12 99.55
N GLU A 352 7.61 5.61 100.69
CA GLU A 352 8.31 4.80 101.71
C GLU A 352 7.36 4.11 102.73
N GLU A 353 6.06 4.46 102.78
CA GLU A 353 5.09 3.88 103.74
C GLU A 353 4.12 2.86 103.10
N PRO A 354 4.04 1.61 103.61
CA PRO A 354 3.26 0.53 103.00
C PRO A 354 1.72 0.68 103.08
N GLU A 355 1.19 1.58 103.92
CA GLU A 355 -0.25 1.88 103.96
C GLU A 355 -0.69 2.82 102.82
N GLN A 356 0.17 3.73 102.37
CA GLN A 356 -0.12 4.64 101.26
C GLN A 356 -0.13 3.90 99.92
N GLN A 357 0.71 2.87 99.79
CA GLN A 357 0.80 2.02 98.61
C GLN A 357 -0.50 1.22 98.36
N LYS A 358 -1.16 0.74 99.41
CA LYS A 358 -2.45 0.02 99.30
C LYS A 358 -3.62 0.92 98.96
N ASN A 359 -3.63 2.18 99.41
CA ASN A 359 -4.67 3.14 99.02
C ASN A 359 -4.48 3.58 97.56
N TRP A 360 -3.23 3.78 97.13
CA TRP A 360 -2.90 4.11 95.74
C TRP A 360 -3.26 2.97 94.77
N GLU A 361 -3.00 1.71 95.13
CA GLU A 361 -3.41 0.55 94.32
C GLU A 361 -4.94 0.44 94.18
N ARG A 362 -5.71 0.76 95.23
CA ARG A 362 -7.18 0.82 95.16
C ARG A 362 -7.67 1.96 94.28
N GLU A 363 -7.07 3.14 94.40
CA GLU A 363 -7.42 4.30 93.57
C GLU A 363 -7.08 4.07 92.08
N GLN A 364 -5.97 3.39 91.79
CA GLN A 364 -5.61 2.96 90.42
C GLN A 364 -6.62 1.95 89.86
N GLN A 365 -7.03 0.94 90.65
CA GLN A 365 -8.07 -0.01 90.21
C GLN A 365 -9.44 0.63 89.99
N GLU A 366 -9.76 1.71 90.71
CA GLU A 366 -11.01 2.44 90.52
C GLU A 366 -10.94 3.34 89.28
N ARG A 367 -9.81 4.02 89.05
CA ARG A 367 -9.56 4.79 87.82
C ARG A 367 -9.55 3.89 86.58
N GLU A 368 -8.93 2.72 86.66
CA GLU A 368 -8.87 1.75 85.55
C GLU A 368 -10.27 1.25 85.17
N ARG A 369 -11.13 0.96 86.16
CA ARG A 369 -12.54 0.62 85.92
C ARG A 369 -13.33 1.76 85.28
N GLN A 370 -13.10 3.01 85.69
CA GLN A 370 -13.76 4.17 85.07
C GLN A 370 -13.30 4.41 83.63
N LEU A 371 -12.00 4.22 83.35
CA LEU A 371 -11.43 4.31 82.01
C LEU A 371 -11.96 3.20 81.10
N GLU A 372 -12.10 1.98 81.61
CA GLU A 372 -12.65 0.86 80.85
C GLU A 372 -14.13 1.07 80.52
N GLU A 373 -14.92 1.63 81.45
CA GLU A 373 -16.32 1.99 81.19
C GLU A 373 -16.45 3.16 80.19
N GLN A 374 -15.56 4.15 80.25
CA GLN A 374 -15.51 5.22 79.23
C GLN A 374 -15.12 4.66 77.85
N LYS A 375 -14.13 3.78 77.80
CA LYS A 375 -13.68 3.15 76.56
C LYS A 375 -14.79 2.32 75.91
N GLN A 376 -15.58 1.58 76.70
CA GLN A 376 -16.73 0.83 76.18
C GLN A 376 -17.82 1.77 75.61
N LYS A 377 -18.09 2.91 76.28
CA LYS A 377 -19.05 3.90 75.77
C LYS A 377 -18.56 4.58 74.48
N GLU A 378 -17.27 4.88 74.38
CA GLU A 378 -16.67 5.43 73.17
C GLU A 378 -16.65 4.43 72.02
N GLU A 379 -16.33 3.16 72.28
CA GLU A 379 -16.38 2.09 71.28
C GLU A 379 -17.81 1.85 70.76
N GLU A 380 -18.82 1.88 71.63
CA GLU A 380 -20.23 1.75 71.23
C GLU A 380 -20.69 2.94 70.38
N LYS A 381 -20.31 4.16 70.77
CA LYS A 381 -20.59 5.38 69.99
C LYS A 381 -19.90 5.34 68.63
N ALA A 382 -18.64 4.92 68.57
CA ALA A 382 -17.90 4.76 67.32
C ALA A 382 -18.52 3.70 66.41
N ARG A 383 -19.08 2.61 66.98
CA ARG A 383 -19.80 1.59 66.20
C ARG A 383 -21.06 2.15 65.54
N LEU A 384 -21.82 2.97 66.28
CA LEU A 384 -23.03 3.62 65.77
C LEU A 384 -22.70 4.68 64.69
N GLU A 385 -21.68 5.49 64.90
CA GLU A 385 -21.21 6.47 63.90
C GLU A 385 -20.73 5.76 62.61
N LYS A 386 -19.99 4.66 62.73
CA LYS A 386 -19.55 3.86 61.58
C LYS A 386 -20.73 3.28 60.81
N GLU A 387 -21.75 2.78 61.49
CA GLU A 387 -22.95 2.25 60.85
C GLU A 387 -23.76 3.34 60.11
N GLN A 388 -23.87 4.54 60.69
CA GLN A 388 -24.51 5.67 60.03
C GLN A 388 -23.76 6.09 58.76
N LEU A 389 -22.43 6.18 58.84
CA LEU A 389 -21.58 6.56 57.72
C LEU A 389 -21.62 5.53 56.58
N GLU A 390 -21.68 4.24 56.91
CA GLU A 390 -21.85 3.18 55.91
C GLU A 390 -23.21 3.25 55.21
N ARG A 391 -24.29 3.61 55.94
CA ARG A 391 -25.61 3.82 55.33
C ARG A 391 -25.65 5.03 54.41
N GLU A 392 -24.97 6.11 54.76
CA GLU A 392 -24.87 7.30 53.90
C GLU A 392 -24.06 7.01 52.63
N LEU A 393 -22.91 6.32 52.77
CA LEU A 393 -22.10 5.92 51.63
C LEU A 393 -22.85 5.02 50.65
N ARG A 394 -23.65 4.07 51.15
CA ARG A 394 -24.50 3.21 50.29
C ARG A 394 -25.53 4.03 49.51
N LYS A 395 -26.14 5.05 50.12
CA LYS A 395 -27.10 5.92 49.44
C LYS A 395 -26.44 6.77 48.36
N GLU A 396 -25.24 7.30 48.63
CA GLU A 396 -24.48 8.08 47.65
C GLU A 396 -24.05 7.21 46.47
N GLN A 397 -23.62 5.96 46.72
CA GLN A 397 -23.32 5.00 45.67
C GLN A 397 -24.55 4.65 44.82
N GLU A 398 -25.74 4.50 45.42
CA GLU A 398 -26.98 4.23 44.68
C GLU A 398 -27.39 5.43 43.80
N LEU A 399 -27.23 6.66 44.29
CA LEU A 399 -27.49 7.87 43.50
C LEU A 399 -26.52 8.00 42.33
N MET A 400 -25.22 7.77 42.55
CA MET A 400 -24.21 7.76 41.50
C MET A 400 -24.48 6.67 40.45
N ALA A 401 -24.93 5.49 40.87
CA ALA A 401 -25.30 4.41 39.96
C ALA A 401 -26.51 4.79 39.08
N LYS A 402 -27.55 5.41 39.67
CA LYS A 402 -28.72 5.90 38.91
C LYS A 402 -28.33 7.00 37.94
N GLU A 403 -27.48 7.94 38.33
CA GLU A 403 -27.00 9.00 37.44
C GLU A 403 -26.19 8.42 36.26
N GLN A 404 -25.32 7.44 36.51
CA GLN A 404 -24.59 6.75 35.45
C GLN A 404 -25.53 6.00 34.50
N GLU A 405 -26.57 5.34 35.02
CA GLU A 405 -27.57 4.67 34.18
C GLU A 405 -28.34 5.65 33.29
N GLU A 406 -28.73 6.81 33.81
CA GLU A 406 -29.38 7.87 33.02
C GLU A 406 -28.46 8.46 31.94
N ARG A 407 -27.17 8.67 32.27
CA ARG A 407 -26.17 9.12 31.30
C ARG A 407 -25.99 8.11 30.17
N LEU A 408 -25.91 6.82 30.49
CA LEU A 408 -25.81 5.74 29.49
C LEU A 408 -27.08 5.66 28.62
N LYS A 409 -28.27 5.81 29.20
CA LYS A 409 -29.53 5.87 28.42
C LYS A 409 -29.57 7.08 27.49
N ALA A 410 -29.07 8.24 27.92
CA ALA A 410 -29.00 9.43 27.09
C ALA A 410 -27.97 9.29 25.95
N GLU A 411 -26.83 8.66 26.22
CA GLU A 411 -25.80 8.37 25.22
C GLU A 411 -26.29 7.38 24.17
N LEU A 412 -26.95 6.29 24.59
CA LEU A 412 -27.58 5.33 23.68
C LEU A 412 -28.60 6.00 22.73
N LYS A 413 -29.43 6.92 23.25
CA LYS A 413 -30.37 7.68 22.41
C LYS A 413 -29.66 8.59 21.40
N LYS A 414 -28.51 9.19 21.76
CA LYS A 414 -27.71 9.99 20.82
C LYS A 414 -27.12 9.12 19.72
N VAL A 415 -26.56 7.97 20.07
CA VAL A 415 -26.01 7.00 19.11
C VAL A 415 -27.10 6.51 18.15
N GLU A 416 -28.30 6.23 18.65
CA GLU A 416 -29.44 5.81 17.81
C GLU A 416 -29.86 6.92 16.83
N GLN A 417 -29.91 8.18 17.28
CA GLN A 417 -30.18 9.33 16.40
C GLN A 417 -29.09 9.54 15.34
N GLU A 418 -27.82 9.36 15.70
CA GLU A 418 -26.70 9.42 14.75
C GLU A 418 -26.76 8.29 13.72
N ARG A 419 -27.10 7.08 14.14
CA ARG A 419 -27.32 5.94 13.26
C ARG A 419 -28.42 6.21 12.23
N LEU A 420 -29.56 6.78 12.66
CA LEU A 420 -30.66 7.14 11.75
C LEU A 420 -30.23 8.22 10.74
N LYS A 421 -29.49 9.24 11.17
CA LYS A 421 -28.95 10.28 10.26
C LYS A 421 -27.95 9.69 9.28
N TRP A 422 -27.11 8.76 9.72
CA TRP A 422 -26.15 8.07 8.87
C TRP A 422 -26.85 7.20 7.82
N GLU A 423 -27.90 6.47 8.22
CA GLU A 423 -28.70 5.64 7.31
C GLU A 423 -29.42 6.49 6.25
N GLN A 424 -29.98 7.64 6.63
CA GLN A 424 -30.56 8.59 5.67
C GLN A 424 -29.50 9.12 4.70
N LYS A 425 -28.31 9.47 5.20
CA LYS A 425 -27.20 9.94 4.36
C LYS A 425 -26.71 8.86 3.38
N GLN A 426 -26.68 7.60 3.81
CA GLN A 426 -26.38 6.45 2.95
C GLN A 426 -27.41 6.31 1.82
N LYS A 427 -28.70 6.33 2.15
CA LYS A 427 -29.78 6.29 1.14
C LYS A 427 -29.72 7.45 0.14
N ASP A 428 -29.34 8.65 0.60
CA ASP A 428 -29.17 9.80 -0.29
C ASP A 428 -27.93 9.69 -1.19
N LEU A 429 -26.85 9.04 -0.71
CA LEU A 429 -25.67 8.76 -1.52
C LEU A 429 -25.94 7.68 -2.56
N GLU A 430 -26.63 6.61 -2.18
CA GLU A 430 -27.02 5.52 -3.07
C GLU A 430 -27.91 6.04 -4.22
N LYS A 431 -28.90 6.89 -3.91
CA LYS A 431 -29.71 7.55 -4.95
C LYS A 431 -28.88 8.41 -5.90
N LYS A 432 -27.90 9.16 -5.38
CA LYS A 432 -27.01 9.98 -6.23
C LYS A 432 -26.11 9.13 -7.10
N GLU A 433 -25.65 7.99 -6.59
CA GLU A 433 -24.85 7.04 -7.36
C GLU A 433 -25.67 6.40 -8.48
N GLU A 434 -26.91 6.01 -8.20
CA GLU A 434 -27.85 5.49 -9.19
C GLU A 434 -28.16 6.52 -10.28
N GLU A 435 -28.46 7.77 -9.90
CA GLU A 435 -28.66 8.88 -10.86
C GLU A 435 -27.43 9.13 -11.74
N LEU A 436 -26.22 9.06 -11.17
CA LEU A 436 -24.98 9.25 -11.91
C LEU A 436 -24.71 8.08 -12.85
N ARG A 437 -25.03 6.85 -12.43
CA ARG A 437 -24.92 5.64 -13.23
C ARG A 437 -25.90 5.65 -14.40
N GLU A 438 -27.14 6.06 -14.18
CA GLU A 438 -28.13 6.25 -15.25
C GLU A 438 -27.66 7.31 -16.25
N LYS A 439 -27.10 8.42 -15.77
CA LYS A 439 -26.59 9.48 -16.64
C LYS A 439 -25.43 8.96 -17.51
N LEU A 440 -24.48 8.24 -16.90
CA LEU A 440 -23.34 7.66 -17.61
C LEU A 440 -23.81 6.63 -18.66
N GLN A 441 -24.79 5.80 -18.31
CA GLN A 441 -25.37 4.82 -19.23
C GLN A 441 -26.03 5.50 -20.42
N ARG A 442 -26.79 6.59 -20.21
CA ARG A 442 -27.39 7.37 -21.30
C ARG A 442 -26.33 8.00 -22.22
N GLU A 443 -25.26 8.53 -21.65
CA GLU A 443 -24.14 9.09 -22.43
C GLU A 443 -23.43 8.00 -23.26
N PHE A 444 -23.24 6.80 -22.68
CA PHE A 444 -22.68 5.65 -23.36
C PHE A 444 -23.57 5.16 -24.51
N ASP A 445 -24.88 5.02 -24.28
CA ASP A 445 -25.83 4.58 -25.30
C ASP A 445 -25.91 5.58 -26.47
N GLN A 446 -25.82 6.88 -26.19
CA GLN A 446 -25.72 7.92 -27.22
C GLN A 446 -24.43 7.80 -28.04
N MET A 447 -23.29 7.53 -27.38
CA MET A 447 -22.02 7.33 -28.05
C MET A 447 -22.04 6.09 -28.96
N VAL A 448 -22.58 4.97 -28.46
CA VAL A 448 -22.74 3.73 -29.23
C VAL A 448 -23.64 3.96 -30.44
N LYS A 449 -24.79 4.65 -30.26
CA LYS A 449 -25.69 4.97 -31.36
C LYS A 449 -25.01 5.83 -32.43
N ALA A 450 -24.24 6.85 -32.04
CA ALA A 450 -23.48 7.70 -32.96
C ALA A 450 -22.39 6.92 -33.71
N LEU A 451 -21.72 5.97 -33.03
CA LEU A 451 -20.72 5.10 -33.65
C LEU A 451 -21.35 4.17 -34.69
N MET A 452 -22.49 3.55 -34.35
CA MET A 452 -23.22 2.65 -35.25
C MET A 452 -23.74 3.39 -36.49
N GLU A 453 -24.31 4.59 -36.33
CA GLU A 453 -24.75 5.43 -37.46
C GLU A 453 -23.57 5.81 -38.37
N LYS A 454 -22.39 6.06 -37.79
CA LYS A 454 -21.17 6.35 -38.57
C LYS A 454 -20.70 5.13 -39.36
N GLN A 455 -20.73 3.93 -38.75
CA GLN A 455 -20.38 2.68 -39.44
C GLN A 455 -21.36 2.35 -40.57
N GLU A 456 -22.66 2.55 -40.35
CA GLU A 456 -23.70 2.33 -41.36
C GLU A 456 -23.51 3.25 -42.56
N LYS A 457 -23.27 4.55 -42.33
CA LYS A 457 -22.96 5.52 -43.41
C LYS A 457 -21.68 5.16 -44.17
N GLU A 458 -20.65 4.70 -43.47
CA GLU A 458 -19.40 4.28 -44.12
C GLU A 458 -19.62 3.01 -44.97
N PHE A 459 -20.42 2.08 -44.47
CA PHE A 459 -20.79 0.87 -45.18
C PHE A 459 -21.61 1.18 -46.44
N GLU A 460 -22.62 2.04 -46.35
CA GLU A 460 -23.38 2.53 -47.50
C GLU A 460 -22.50 3.22 -48.54
N ARG A 461 -21.53 4.03 -48.09
CA ARG A 461 -20.58 4.70 -48.99
C ARG A 461 -19.74 3.68 -49.75
N ARG A 462 -19.20 2.67 -49.06
CA ARG A 462 -18.43 1.58 -49.67
C ARG A 462 -19.28 0.76 -50.65
N GLN A 463 -20.55 0.51 -50.34
CA GLN A 463 -21.46 -0.18 -51.28
C GLN A 463 -21.70 0.65 -52.54
N LYS A 464 -21.91 1.96 -52.41
CA LYS A 464 -22.06 2.87 -53.57
C LYS A 464 -20.80 2.92 -54.41
N GLU A 465 -19.63 3.09 -53.79
CA GLU A 465 -18.33 3.08 -54.47
C GLU A 465 -18.08 1.75 -55.21
N MET A 466 -18.49 0.62 -54.64
CA MET A 466 -18.38 -0.70 -55.28
C MET A 466 -19.30 -0.81 -56.50
N LEU A 467 -20.56 -0.39 -56.39
CA LEU A 467 -21.51 -0.41 -57.50
C LEU A 467 -21.10 0.53 -58.64
N GLU A 468 -20.54 1.68 -58.31
CA GLU A 468 -19.99 2.63 -59.28
C GLU A 468 -18.81 2.02 -60.05
N LYS A 469 -17.86 1.39 -59.35
CA LYS A 469 -16.75 0.65 -59.98
C LYS A 469 -17.24 -0.48 -60.89
N GLN A 470 -18.29 -1.21 -60.50
CA GLN A 470 -18.89 -2.23 -61.36
C GLN A 470 -19.52 -1.64 -62.63
N ARG A 471 -20.19 -0.48 -62.52
CA ARG A 471 -20.75 0.24 -63.69
C ARG A 471 -19.65 0.73 -64.62
N GLU A 472 -18.61 1.38 -64.09
CA GLU A 472 -17.45 1.82 -64.88
C GLU A 472 -16.77 0.65 -65.60
N LEU A 473 -16.63 -0.50 -64.93
CA LEU A 473 -16.07 -1.70 -65.54
C LEU A 473 -16.93 -2.20 -66.72
N LEU A 474 -18.26 -2.24 -66.55
CA LEU A 474 -19.19 -2.63 -67.62
C LEU A 474 -19.20 -1.63 -68.77
N GLU A 475 -19.16 -0.33 -68.49
CA GLU A 475 -19.05 0.72 -69.51
C GLU A 475 -17.74 0.60 -70.29
N ASN A 476 -16.62 0.39 -69.60
CA ASN A 476 -15.32 0.17 -70.24
C ASN A 476 -15.30 -1.09 -71.11
N GLN A 477 -15.87 -2.21 -70.62
CA GLN A 477 -16.01 -3.43 -71.43
C GLN A 477 -16.90 -3.20 -72.66
N THR A 478 -17.99 -2.46 -72.52
CA THR A 478 -18.89 -2.13 -73.62
C THR A 478 -18.20 -1.24 -74.65
N ARG A 479 -17.45 -0.24 -74.18
CA ARG A 479 -16.64 0.65 -75.01
C ARG A 479 -15.57 -0.12 -75.79
N GLN A 480 -14.84 -1.02 -75.14
CA GLN A 480 -13.86 -1.90 -75.80
C GLN A 480 -14.50 -2.79 -76.86
N ARG A 481 -15.69 -3.35 -76.60
CA ARG A 481 -16.43 -4.15 -77.59
C ARG A 481 -16.83 -3.31 -78.81
N LEU A 482 -17.32 -2.08 -78.60
CA LEU A 482 -17.69 -1.16 -79.68
C LEU A 482 -16.46 -0.72 -80.49
N GLU A 483 -15.35 -0.44 -79.83
CA GLU A 483 -14.08 -0.09 -80.47
C GLU A 483 -13.56 -1.25 -81.32
N LYS A 484 -13.58 -2.47 -80.78
CA LYS A 484 -13.24 -3.68 -81.53
C LYS A 484 -14.17 -3.92 -82.73
N GLN A 485 -15.48 -3.74 -82.56
CA GLN A 485 -16.44 -3.81 -83.67
C GLN A 485 -16.15 -2.75 -84.74
N ARG A 486 -15.75 -1.55 -84.34
CA ARG A 486 -15.37 -0.47 -85.26
C ARG A 486 -14.09 -0.82 -86.02
N GLU A 487 -13.07 -1.34 -85.34
CA GLU A 487 -11.84 -1.84 -85.97
C GLU A 487 -12.13 -2.99 -86.94
N GLU A 488 -12.98 -3.95 -86.56
CA GLU A 488 -13.43 -5.06 -87.43
C GLU A 488 -14.20 -4.53 -88.65
N LEU A 489 -15.04 -3.50 -88.49
CA LEU A 489 -15.74 -2.83 -89.58
C LEU A 489 -14.78 -2.06 -90.49
N GLU A 490 -13.76 -1.40 -89.94
CA GLU A 490 -12.72 -0.73 -90.72
C GLU A 490 -11.83 -1.75 -91.47
N GLN A 491 -11.49 -2.88 -90.85
CA GLN A 491 -10.75 -3.97 -91.49
C GLN A 491 -11.56 -4.64 -92.60
N THR A 492 -12.83 -4.94 -92.36
CA THR A 492 -13.73 -5.49 -93.37
C THR A 492 -13.99 -4.48 -94.49
N SER A 493 -14.19 -3.20 -94.17
CA SER A 493 -14.25 -2.08 -95.13
C SER A 493 -13.02 -2.05 -96.03
N ARG A 494 -11.81 -2.21 -95.47
CA ARG A 494 -10.56 -2.35 -96.25
C ARG A 494 -10.52 -3.61 -97.11
N HIS A 495 -11.22 -4.67 -96.73
CA HIS A 495 -11.28 -5.94 -97.46
C HIS A 495 -12.34 -5.96 -98.58
N TYR A 496 -13.33 -5.06 -98.57
CA TYR A 496 -14.42 -5.02 -99.56
C TYR A 496 -14.16 -4.12 -100.79
N LEU A 497 -12.89 -4.00 -101.23
CA LEU A 497 -12.54 -3.48 -102.56
C LEU A 497 -12.20 -4.56 -103.60
N ILE A 498 -12.38 -5.86 -103.32
CA ILE A 498 -12.15 -6.94 -104.30
C ILE A 498 -13.21 -8.07 -104.17
N VAL A 499 -14.25 -7.99 -105.02
CA VAL A 499 -15.14 -9.03 -105.63
C VAL A 499 -15.93 -10.04 -104.73
N PRO A 500 -16.91 -10.84 -105.23
CA PRO A 500 -18.27 -10.83 -104.68
C PRO A 500 -18.78 -12.17 -104.09
N ARG A 501 -19.81 -12.04 -103.24
CA ARG A 501 -20.94 -12.94 -102.91
C ARG A 501 -20.73 -14.47 -102.91
N LYS A 502 -21.06 -15.08 -101.77
CA LYS A 502 -22.06 -16.17 -101.63
C LYS A 502 -22.51 -16.34 -100.17
N LYS A 503 -23.82 -16.24 -99.92
CA LYS A 503 -24.58 -16.80 -98.77
C LYS A 503 -25.00 -18.24 -99.14
N PRO A 504 -25.67 -19.06 -98.28
CA PRO A 504 -25.95 -18.98 -96.82
C PRO A 504 -25.63 -20.32 -96.08
N GLN A 505 -25.74 -20.37 -94.75
CA GLN A 505 -26.65 -21.31 -94.03
C GLN A 505 -26.55 -21.14 -92.50
N ALA A 506 -27.70 -21.27 -91.86
CA ALA A 506 -27.88 -21.21 -90.41
C ALA A 506 -27.53 -22.55 -89.77
N SER A 507 -26.76 -22.53 -88.68
CA SER A 507 -26.62 -23.61 -87.70
C SER A 507 -26.82 -22.98 -86.32
N LEU A 508 -27.93 -23.32 -85.65
CA LEU A 508 -28.04 -24.39 -84.66
C LEU A 508 -27.48 -23.95 -83.30
N ILE A 509 -28.41 -23.85 -82.35
CA ILE A 509 -28.26 -23.45 -80.95
C ILE A 509 -27.17 -24.28 -80.27
N ASP A 510 -26.16 -23.58 -79.73
CA ASP A 510 -25.00 -24.19 -79.07
C ASP A 510 -25.27 -24.27 -77.55
N PHE A 511 -25.72 -25.44 -77.08
CA PHE A 511 -25.93 -25.79 -75.66
C PHE A 511 -24.61 -26.05 -74.90
N GLY A 512 -23.52 -25.37 -75.26
CA GLY A 512 -22.18 -25.55 -74.67
C GLY A 512 -21.76 -24.50 -73.63
N LYS A 513 -22.60 -23.51 -73.31
CA LYS A 513 -22.21 -22.39 -72.42
C LYS A 513 -22.34 -22.68 -70.93
N GLU A 514 -23.33 -23.48 -70.52
CA GLU A 514 -23.54 -23.80 -69.10
C GLU A 514 -22.46 -24.73 -68.52
N GLU A 515 -21.86 -25.61 -69.32
CA GLU A 515 -20.74 -26.43 -68.85
C GLU A 515 -19.44 -25.64 -68.70
N LYS A 516 -19.21 -24.62 -69.54
CA LYS A 516 -18.03 -23.75 -69.39
C LYS A 516 -18.13 -22.83 -68.19
N GLU A 517 -19.31 -22.30 -67.89
CA GLU A 517 -19.52 -21.47 -66.69
C GLU A 517 -19.43 -22.29 -65.40
N LYS A 518 -19.98 -23.52 -65.35
CA LYS A 518 -19.80 -24.42 -64.19
C LYS A 518 -18.36 -24.88 -63.99
N LYS A 519 -17.59 -25.06 -65.08
CA LYS A 519 -16.17 -25.42 -65.01
C LYS A 519 -15.31 -24.24 -64.58
N GLN A 520 -15.68 -23.02 -64.95
CA GLN A 520 -15.02 -21.80 -64.52
C GLN A 520 -15.33 -21.48 -63.04
N GLU A 521 -16.56 -21.66 -62.58
CA GLU A 521 -16.93 -21.46 -61.17
C GLU A 521 -16.29 -22.50 -60.24
N ARG A 522 -16.11 -23.75 -60.70
CA ARG A 522 -15.33 -24.77 -59.98
C ARG A 522 -13.85 -24.40 -59.92
N SER A 523 -13.28 -23.94 -61.03
CA SER A 523 -11.88 -23.48 -61.09
C SER A 523 -11.63 -22.27 -60.18
N GLU A 524 -12.59 -21.34 -60.08
CA GLU A 524 -12.46 -20.17 -59.20
C GLU A 524 -12.60 -20.53 -57.73
N LYS A 525 -13.46 -21.50 -57.38
CA LYS A 525 -13.56 -22.04 -56.01
C LYS A 525 -12.31 -22.80 -55.61
N GLU A 526 -11.75 -23.63 -56.49
CA GLU A 526 -10.47 -24.32 -56.26
C GLU A 526 -9.32 -23.31 -56.07
N GLN A 527 -9.24 -22.27 -56.91
CA GLN A 527 -8.23 -21.20 -56.74
C GLN A 527 -8.41 -20.42 -55.43
N GLN A 528 -9.64 -20.17 -54.98
CA GLN A 528 -9.90 -19.51 -53.70
C GLN A 528 -9.55 -20.40 -52.50
N GLU A 529 -9.79 -21.71 -52.58
CA GLU A 529 -9.38 -22.66 -51.54
C GLU A 529 -7.86 -22.84 -51.48
N GLU A 530 -7.19 -22.85 -52.64
CA GLU A 530 -5.74 -22.90 -52.75
C GLU A 530 -5.09 -21.64 -52.16
N LEU A 531 -5.64 -20.45 -52.47
CA LEU A 531 -5.21 -19.18 -51.86
C LEU A 531 -5.45 -19.14 -50.34
N LYS A 532 -6.54 -19.73 -49.85
CA LYS A 532 -6.79 -19.86 -48.40
C LYS A 532 -5.76 -20.79 -47.75
N CYS A 533 -5.49 -21.94 -48.34
CA CYS A 533 -4.47 -22.87 -47.87
C CYS A 533 -3.08 -22.23 -47.88
N GLU A 534 -2.73 -21.52 -48.94
CA GLU A 534 -1.45 -20.81 -49.04
C GLU A 534 -1.31 -19.71 -47.97
N ARG A 535 -2.38 -18.93 -47.76
CA ARG A 535 -2.39 -17.90 -46.71
C ARG A 535 -2.27 -18.49 -45.30
N GLU A 536 -2.90 -19.63 -45.05
CA GLU A 536 -2.78 -20.34 -43.77
C GLU A 536 -1.37 -20.94 -43.60
N ARG A 537 -0.77 -21.46 -44.68
CA ARG A 537 0.62 -21.93 -44.71
C ARG A 537 1.60 -20.81 -44.37
N LEU A 538 1.45 -19.65 -45.03
CA LEU A 538 2.27 -18.46 -44.76
C LEU A 538 2.10 -17.96 -43.32
N ARG A 539 0.89 -18.03 -42.76
CA ARG A 539 0.65 -17.66 -41.36
C ARG A 539 1.35 -18.62 -40.39
N LYS A 540 1.30 -19.93 -40.65
CA LYS A 540 2.02 -20.95 -39.86
C LYS A 540 3.53 -20.79 -39.98
N GLU A 541 4.04 -20.52 -41.18
CA GLU A 541 5.45 -20.26 -41.42
C GLU A 541 5.93 -19.00 -40.69
N LYS A 542 5.13 -17.92 -40.72
CA LYS A 542 5.44 -16.68 -39.98
C LYS A 542 5.51 -16.94 -38.47
N LEU A 543 4.52 -17.63 -37.91
CA LEU A 543 4.52 -18.01 -36.49
C LEU A 543 5.72 -18.90 -36.13
N ALA A 544 6.12 -19.82 -37.02
CA ALA A 544 7.30 -20.65 -36.82
C ALA A 544 8.60 -19.83 -36.85
N ARG A 545 8.70 -18.82 -37.73
CA ARG A 545 9.85 -17.89 -37.74
C ARG A 545 9.89 -17.02 -36.49
N GLU A 546 8.77 -16.40 -36.11
CA GLU A 546 8.67 -15.58 -34.89
C GLU A 546 9.05 -16.41 -33.64
N LYS A 547 8.63 -17.68 -33.59
CA LYS A 547 9.04 -18.60 -32.52
C LYS A 547 10.54 -18.91 -32.57
N ALA A 548 11.11 -19.18 -33.74
CA ALA A 548 12.53 -19.46 -33.89
C ALA A 548 13.40 -18.24 -33.55
N GLU A 549 12.96 -17.02 -33.90
CA GLU A 549 13.60 -15.76 -33.52
C GLU A 549 13.55 -15.54 -32.00
N HIS A 550 12.41 -15.80 -31.37
CA HIS A 550 12.27 -15.74 -29.92
C HIS A 550 13.21 -16.75 -29.23
N ASP A 551 13.24 -18.00 -29.68
CA ASP A 551 14.12 -19.04 -29.14
C ASP A 551 15.61 -18.68 -29.36
N HIS A 552 15.96 -18.01 -30.46
CA HIS A 552 17.31 -17.51 -30.70
C HIS A 552 17.70 -16.38 -29.75
N LEU A 553 16.80 -15.42 -29.52
CA LEU A 553 17.01 -14.33 -28.55
C LEU A 553 17.20 -14.86 -27.13
N VAL A 554 16.42 -15.86 -26.73
CA VAL A 554 16.59 -16.54 -25.43
C VAL A 554 17.98 -17.15 -25.31
N LYS A 555 18.46 -17.85 -26.34
CA LYS A 555 19.83 -18.40 -26.35
C LYS A 555 20.92 -17.33 -26.31
N GLN A 556 20.77 -16.25 -27.06
CA GLN A 556 21.74 -15.14 -27.01
C GLN A 556 21.79 -14.51 -25.62
N PHE A 557 20.63 -14.39 -24.96
CA PHE A 557 20.56 -13.88 -23.59
C PHE A 557 21.22 -14.86 -22.60
N GLU A 558 20.99 -16.17 -22.75
CA GLU A 558 21.67 -17.21 -21.96
C GLU A 558 23.19 -17.19 -22.16
N GLU A 559 23.67 -17.07 -23.40
CA GLU A 559 25.11 -16.97 -23.71
C GLU A 559 25.73 -15.69 -23.14
N TYR A 560 25.04 -14.54 -23.26
CA TYR A 560 25.47 -13.28 -22.66
C TYR A 560 25.58 -13.38 -21.14
N MET A 561 24.58 -13.98 -20.50
CA MET A 561 24.61 -14.22 -19.06
C MET A 561 25.76 -15.16 -18.69
N ASN A 562 25.98 -16.24 -19.43
CA ASN A 562 27.10 -17.15 -19.18
C ASN A 562 28.46 -16.46 -19.34
N GLN A 563 28.64 -15.56 -20.31
CA GLN A 563 29.87 -14.78 -20.45
C GLN A 563 30.09 -13.82 -19.27
N MET A 564 29.03 -13.13 -18.83
CA MET A 564 29.06 -12.23 -17.67
C MET A 564 29.44 -12.94 -16.37
N TYR A 565 29.09 -14.22 -16.22
CA TYR A 565 29.31 -14.97 -14.98
C TYR A 565 30.53 -15.91 -15.03
N HIS A 566 31.26 -16.01 -16.15
CA HIS A 566 32.42 -16.91 -16.30
C HIS A 566 33.73 -16.19 -16.69
N THR A 567 33.77 -14.86 -16.69
CA THR A 567 35.02 -14.10 -16.69
C THR A 567 35.52 -13.90 -15.25
N ASP A 568 36.34 -14.86 -14.80
CA ASP A 568 37.31 -14.69 -13.70
C ASP A 568 38.65 -14.15 -14.22
#